data_AF-A0A0S4M977-F1
#
_entry.id   AF-A0A0S4M977-F1
#
_cell.length_a   1.000
_cell.length_b   1.000
_cell.length_c   1.000
_cell.angle_alpha   90.00
_cell.angle_beta   90.00
_cell.angle_gamma   90.00
#
_symmetry.space_group_name_H-M   'P 1'
#
loop_
_entity.id
_entity.type
_entity.pdbx_description
1 polymer ?
#
loop_
_entity_poly.entity_id
_entity_poly.type
_entity_poly.pdbx_seq_one_letter_code
_entity_poly.pdbx_strand_id
1 'polypeptide(L)' 'MSEQQTIDQIKTRLNKFIEDIDHVNPDEVRVEDIDEWIGLLDQLEEKVKQVSK' A
#
# COMPACT_ATOMS: atom_id res chain seq x y z
N MET A 1 2.83 1.48 20.97
CA MET A 1 2.34 2.38 19.90
C MET A 1 0.95 1.90 19.55
N SER A 2 -0.05 2.77 19.59
CA SER A 2 -1.45 2.36 19.47
C SER A 2 -1.70 1.73 18.11
N GLU A 3 -2.38 0.59 18.09
CA GLU A 3 -2.74 -0.18 16.88
C GLU A 3 -3.34 0.72 15.79
N GLN A 4 -4.13 1.72 16.21
CA GLN A 4 -4.68 2.77 15.34
C GLN A 4 -3.63 3.59 14.60
N GLN A 5 -2.50 3.96 15.22
CA GLN A 5 -1.44 4.69 14.53
C GLN A 5 -0.76 3.85 13.44
N THR A 6 -0.63 2.54 13.66
CA THR A 6 -0.06 1.64 12.65
C THR A 6 -1.02 1.50 11.47
N ILE A 7 -2.32 1.35 11.73
CA ILE A 7 -3.36 1.28 10.71
C ILE A 7 -3.46 2.60 9.92
N ASP A 8 -3.38 3.76 10.59
CA ASP A 8 -3.42 5.07 9.94
C ASP A 8 -2.21 5.31 9.04
N GLN A 9 -1.01 4.90 9.48
CA GLN A 9 0.18 4.97 8.63
C GLN A 9 0.06 4.07 7.40
N ILE A 10 -0.50 2.88 7.56
CA ILE A 10 -0.72 1.94 6.46
C ILE A 10 -1.71 2.53 5.46
N LYS A 11 -2.87 3.01 5.91
CA LYS A 11 -3.85 3.72 5.07
C LYS A 11 -3.25 4.91 4.35
N THR A 12 -2.49 5.74 5.04
CA THR A 12 -1.85 6.93 4.47
C THR A 12 -0.89 6.54 3.36
N ARG A 13 -0.09 5.49 3.57
CA ARG A 13 0.90 5.03 2.60
C ARG A 13 0.24 4.42 1.36
N LEU A 14 -0.86 3.70 1.57
CA LEU A 14 -1.64 3.03 0.54
C LEU A 14 -2.43 4.04 -0.32
N ASN A 15 -3.01 5.07 0.29
CA ASN A 15 -3.60 6.21 -0.44
C ASN A 15 -2.56 6.94 -1.29
N LYS A 16 -1.39 7.23 -0.71
CA LYS A 16 -0.29 7.87 -1.44
C LYS A 16 0.16 7.02 -2.61
N PHE A 17 0.18 5.71 -2.41
CA PHE A 17 0.55 4.77 -3.42
C PHE A 17 -0.47 4.77 -4.56
N ILE A 18 -1.77 4.70 -4.27
CA ILE A 18 -2.81 4.82 -5.30
C ILE A 18 -2.73 6.15 -6.04
N GLU A 19 -2.46 7.27 -5.34
CA GLU A 19 -2.21 8.56 -5.99
C GLU A 19 -0.98 8.52 -6.90
N ASP A 20 0.12 7.88 -6.46
CA ASP A 20 1.30 7.65 -7.31
C ASP A 20 0.93 6.77 -8.52
N ILE A 21 0.19 5.67 -8.35
CA ILE A 21 -0.30 4.82 -9.46
C ILE A 21 -1.14 5.64 -10.45
N ASP A 22 -2.04 6.48 -9.96
CA ASP A 22 -2.95 7.31 -10.77
C ASP A 22 -2.17 8.40 -11.55
N HIS A 23 -1.06 8.86 -10.98
CA HIS A 23 -0.15 9.81 -11.62
C HIS A 23 0.94 9.15 -12.47
N VAL A 24 1.11 7.84 -12.36
CA VAL A 24 2.11 7.12 -13.12
C VAL A 24 1.65 6.96 -14.56
N ASN A 25 2.54 7.32 -15.46
CA ASN A 25 2.30 7.27 -16.88
C ASN A 25 2.20 5.79 -17.32
N PRO A 26 1.09 5.35 -17.93
CA PRO A 26 0.89 3.95 -18.33
C PRO A 26 1.89 3.46 -19.40
N ASP A 27 2.64 4.38 -20.02
CA ASP A 27 3.76 4.08 -20.93
C ASP A 27 5.07 3.72 -20.18
N GLU A 28 5.22 4.18 -18.93
CA GLU A 28 6.38 3.89 -18.08
C GLU A 28 6.12 2.78 -17.05
N VAL A 29 4.85 2.54 -16.69
CA VAL A 29 4.48 1.46 -15.77
C VAL A 29 4.44 0.11 -16.47
N ARG A 30 5.13 -0.87 -15.88
CA ARG A 30 5.06 -2.26 -16.34
C ARG A 30 4.18 -3.08 -15.41
N VAL A 31 3.73 -4.22 -15.92
CA VAL A 31 2.98 -5.19 -15.13
C VAL A 31 3.79 -5.65 -13.91
N GLU A 32 5.12 -5.69 -14.03
CA GLU A 32 6.06 -5.99 -12.94
C GLU A 32 5.98 -4.96 -11.80
N ASP A 33 5.84 -3.66 -12.12
CA ASP A 33 5.66 -2.62 -11.11
C ASP A 33 4.30 -2.77 -10.42
N ILE A 34 3.25 -3.11 -11.19
CA ILE A 34 1.90 -3.38 -10.64
C ILE A 34 1.92 -4.60 -9.71
N ASP A 35 2.68 -5.64 -10.03
CA ASP A 35 2.85 -6.82 -9.17
C ASP A 35 3.58 -6.48 -7.86
N GLU A 36 4.64 -5.66 -7.89
CA GLU A 36 5.29 -5.16 -6.66
C GLU A 36 4.34 -4.30 -5.82
N TRP A 37 3.51 -3.52 -6.50
CA TRP A 37 2.52 -2.65 -5.89
C TRP A 37 1.43 -3.42 -5.15
N ILE A 38 0.92 -4.49 -5.77
CA ILE A 38 -0.03 -5.41 -5.15
C ILE A 38 0.63 -6.16 -3.98
N GLY A 39 1.90 -6.57 -4.11
CA GLY A 39 2.64 -7.22 -3.01
C GLY A 39 2.84 -6.31 -1.80
N LEU A 40 3.10 -5.02 -2.01
CA LEU A 40 3.18 -4.03 -0.92
C LEU A 40 1.83 -3.82 -0.25
N LEU A 41 0.75 -3.82 -1.02
CA LEU A 41 -0.63 -3.79 -0.54
C LEU A 41 -0.97 -4.99 0.36
N ASP A 42 -0.62 -6.21 -0.08
CA ASP A 42 -0.84 -7.44 0.70
C ASP A 42 -0.06 -7.42 2.02
N GLN A 43 1.21 -6.99 2.00
CA GLN A 43 2.02 -6.87 3.23
C GLN A 43 1.46 -5.84 4.22
N LEU A 44 0.91 -4.74 3.69
CA LEU A 44 0.25 -3.72 4.50
C LEU A 44 -1.03 -4.27 5.13
N GLU A 45 -1.84 -5.01 4.38
CA GLU A 45 -3.05 -5.65 4.88
C GLU A 45 -2.73 -6.71 5.96
N GLU A 46 -1.69 -7.50 5.75
CA GLU A 46 -1.25 -8.53 6.70
C GLU A 46 -0.77 -7.90 8.02
N LYS A 47 -0.03 -6.79 7.96
CA LYS A 47 0.36 -6.02 9.15
C LYS A 47 -0.85 -5.46 9.90
N VAL A 48 -1.86 -4.94 9.21
CA VAL A 48 -3.12 -4.49 9.85
C VAL A 48 -3.83 -5.66 10.54
N LYS A 49 -3.91 -6.81 9.87
CA LYS A 49 -4.53 -8.03 10.43
C LYS A 49 -3.79 -8.57 11.65
N GLN A 50 -2.45 -8.51 11.67
CA GLN A 50 -1.67 -8.93 12.84
C GLN A 50 -1.79 -7.97 14.02
N VAL A 51 -1.89 -6.67 13.74
CA VAL A 51 -2.00 -5.63 14.78
C VAL A 51 -3.41 -5.57 15.38
N SER A 52 -4.45 -5.97 14.63
CA SER A 52 -5.85 -6.01 15.10
C SER A 52 -6.23 -7.27 15.91
N LYS A 53 -5.26 -8.06 16.37
CA LYS A 53 -5.44 -9.35 17.03
C LYS A 53 -4.92 -9.33 18.46
#